data_AF-A0A1C5KDW5-F1
#
_entry.id   AF-A0A1C5KDW5-F1
#
_cell.length_a   1.000
_cell.length_b   1.000
_cell.length_c   1.000
_cell.angle_alpha   90.00
_cell.angle_beta   90.00
_cell.angle_gamma   90.00
#
_symmetry.space_group_name_H-M   'P 1'
#
loop_
_entity.id
_entity.type
_entity.pdbx_description
1 polymer ?
#
loop_
_entity_poly.entity_id
_entity_poly.type
_entity_poly.pdbx_seq_one_letter_code
_entity_poly.pdbx_strand_id
1 'polypeptide(L)'
;MKPARLSTVALTCVFVFALAACSGEETPTTAAPSASATTAAPSASSSTAAGDPTAADPTAAADPTADKKLCTAAKKIADETKAEVVKAATSGGDPNPALKKAYTEMATGLAKATAGSPASEVATALAAFGVAAGRVATAPDMEAAADRPEFQKTSAMANTACKKAGVDINF
;
A
#
# COMPACT_ATOMS: atom_id res chain seq x y z
N MET A 1 48.99 10.65 -14.69
CA MET A 1 49.19 9.57 -13.69
C MET A 1 47.89 9.42 -12.90
N LYS A 2 47.31 8.21 -12.90
CA LYS A 2 46.27 7.71 -11.96
C LYS A 2 47.00 6.87 -10.88
N PRO A 3 46.37 6.42 -9.76
CA PRO A 3 45.10 6.78 -9.11
C PRO A 3 45.23 7.01 -7.58
N ALA A 4 44.17 7.45 -6.91
CA ALA A 4 43.89 7.05 -5.52
C ALA A 4 42.38 6.94 -5.30
N ARG A 5 41.97 5.84 -4.66
CA ARG A 5 40.60 5.40 -4.44
C ARG A 5 40.14 5.66 -2.99
N LEU A 6 38.82 5.51 -2.78
CA LEU A 6 38.10 5.10 -1.55
C LEU A 6 37.80 6.17 -0.48
N SER A 7 36.52 6.52 -0.34
CA SER A 7 35.71 5.93 0.75
C SER A 7 34.22 6.27 0.63
N THR A 8 33.44 5.19 0.60
CA THR A 8 31.99 5.11 0.73
C THR A 8 31.57 5.49 2.14
N VAL A 9 30.66 6.44 2.31
CA VAL A 9 29.82 6.53 3.53
C VAL A 9 28.37 6.62 3.07
N ALA A 10 27.74 5.45 2.96
CA ALA A 10 26.30 5.32 2.90
C ALA A 10 25.76 5.63 4.31
N LEU A 11 25.24 6.84 4.50
CA LEU A 11 24.52 7.18 5.73
C LEU A 11 23.08 6.65 5.61
N THR A 12 22.91 5.40 6.03
CA THR A 12 21.62 4.73 6.21
C THR A 12 20.91 5.34 7.43
N CYS A 13 19.99 6.27 7.19
CA CYS A 13 19.10 6.78 8.22
C CYS A 13 17.89 5.84 8.35
N VAL A 14 18.08 4.73 9.09
CA VAL A 14 17.00 3.84 9.52
C VAL A 14 16.35 4.46 10.76
N PHE A 15 15.30 5.26 10.58
CA PHE A 15 14.39 5.58 11.68
C PHE A 15 13.43 4.41 11.87
N VAL A 16 13.70 3.58 12.86
CA VAL A 16 12.75 2.58 13.37
C VAL A 16 11.65 3.33 14.10
N PHE A 17 10.47 3.41 13.49
CA PHE A 17 9.24 3.89 14.13
C PHE A 17 8.75 2.81 15.11
N ALA A 18 9.33 2.79 16.31
CA ALA A 18 8.84 1.98 17.43
C ALA A 18 7.72 2.75 18.16
N LEU A 19 6.48 2.69 17.66
CA LEU A 19 5.31 2.89 18.51
C LEU A 19 5.06 1.57 19.26
N ALA A 20 5.87 1.35 20.29
CA ALA A 20 5.53 0.41 21.34
C ALA A 20 4.27 0.92 22.03
N ALA A 21 3.27 0.04 22.11
CA ALA A 21 2.02 0.25 22.76
C ALA A 21 2.22 0.80 24.19
N CYS A 22 1.51 1.91 24.49
CA CYS A 22 1.15 2.23 25.85
C CYS A 22 0.08 1.22 26.28
N SER A 23 0.49 0.12 26.88
CA SER A 23 -0.36 -0.69 27.75
C SER A 23 0.39 -0.88 29.05
N GLY A 24 -0.08 -0.18 30.07
CA GLY A 24 0.37 -0.35 31.44
C GLY A 24 -0.02 -1.74 31.96
N GLU A 25 1.01 -2.45 32.42
CA GLU A 25 1.12 -3.11 33.71
C GLU A 25 0.05 -4.13 34.14
N GLU A 26 0.41 -5.44 34.12
CA GLU A 26 0.26 -6.37 35.26
C GLU A 26 1.40 -7.43 35.26
N THR A 27 1.85 -7.75 36.48
CA THR A 27 3.08 -8.44 36.95
C THR A 27 3.09 -9.97 36.70
N PRO A 28 4.27 -10.66 36.70
CA PRO A 28 4.43 -11.96 36.04
C PRO A 28 4.08 -13.14 36.94
N THR A 29 3.52 -14.20 36.36
CA THR A 29 3.55 -15.54 36.94
C THR A 29 4.53 -16.41 36.16
N THR A 30 5.62 -16.73 36.86
CA THR A 30 6.56 -17.80 36.54
C THR A 30 5.87 -19.15 36.55
N ALA A 31 5.97 -19.90 35.45
CA ALA A 31 6.07 -21.36 35.46
C ALA A 31 6.66 -21.85 34.13
N ALA A 32 7.92 -22.25 34.16
CA ALA A 32 8.44 -23.35 33.34
C ALA A 32 8.82 -24.48 34.33
N PRO A 33 9.04 -25.75 33.92
CA PRO A 33 9.08 -26.29 32.56
C PRO A 33 8.26 -27.61 32.41
N SER A 34 8.15 -28.15 31.20
CA SER A 34 8.38 -29.60 31.02
C SER A 34 8.64 -29.95 29.57
N ALA A 35 9.76 -30.61 29.34
CA ALA A 35 10.14 -31.21 28.07
C ALA A 35 9.32 -32.48 27.81
N SER A 36 8.98 -32.73 26.55
CA SER A 36 8.90 -34.10 26.02
C SER A 36 9.07 -34.06 24.50
N ALA A 37 10.14 -34.72 24.08
CA ALA A 37 10.47 -35.02 22.71
C ALA A 37 9.43 -35.97 22.11
N THR A 38 9.13 -35.82 20.81
CA THR A 38 8.77 -36.97 19.97
C THR A 38 9.23 -36.70 18.55
N THR A 39 10.20 -37.51 18.15
CA THR A 39 10.69 -37.72 16.79
C THR A 39 9.62 -38.44 15.97
N ALA A 40 9.31 -37.94 14.77
CA ALA A 40 8.76 -38.75 13.67
C ALA A 40 8.96 -38.05 12.30
N ALA A 41 9.96 -38.52 11.55
CA ALA A 41 9.91 -38.71 10.10
C ALA A 41 9.83 -40.25 9.89
N PRO A 42 9.41 -40.82 8.74
CA PRO A 42 9.42 -40.29 7.37
C PRO A 42 8.10 -40.56 6.59
N SER A 43 7.89 -40.09 5.36
CA SER A 43 8.14 -40.91 4.16
C SER A 43 7.85 -40.13 2.88
N ALA A 44 8.73 -40.34 1.92
CA ALA A 44 8.56 -39.96 0.53
C ALA A 44 7.39 -40.72 -0.12
N SER A 45 6.72 -40.05 -1.05
CA SER A 45 6.05 -40.71 -2.16
C SER A 45 6.17 -39.80 -3.38
N SER A 46 7.10 -40.18 -4.25
CA SER A 46 7.18 -39.74 -5.62
C SER A 46 6.02 -40.35 -6.40
N SER A 47 5.28 -39.55 -7.15
CA SER A 47 4.59 -40.03 -8.34
C SER A 47 4.52 -38.92 -9.38
N THR A 48 5.21 -39.19 -10.47
CA THR A 48 5.29 -38.41 -11.71
C THR A 48 4.09 -38.73 -12.58
N ALA A 49 3.37 -37.73 -13.08
CA ALA A 49 2.77 -37.78 -14.42
C ALA A 49 2.32 -36.40 -14.89
N ALA A 50 2.98 -36.00 -15.99
CA ALA A 50 2.65 -35.01 -17.00
C ALA A 50 1.19 -34.52 -17.07
N GLY A 51 1.08 -33.19 -17.13
CA GLY A 51 -0.08 -32.42 -17.53
C GLY A 51 0.32 -30.96 -17.55
N ASP A 52 0.96 -30.54 -18.63
CA ASP A 52 1.16 -29.13 -18.97
C ASP A 52 -0.20 -28.44 -18.95
N PRO A 53 -0.36 -27.40 -18.13
CA PRO A 53 -0.57 -26.11 -18.73
C PRO A 53 0.69 -25.33 -18.42
N THR A 54 1.30 -24.76 -19.46
CA THR A 54 2.12 -23.56 -19.40
C THR A 54 1.73 -22.77 -18.16
N ALA A 55 2.50 -22.96 -17.10
CA ALA A 55 2.38 -22.17 -15.91
C ALA A 55 2.73 -20.77 -16.40
N ALA A 56 1.71 -19.94 -16.56
CA ALA A 56 1.93 -18.52 -16.74
C ALA A 56 2.87 -18.11 -15.61
N ASP A 57 4.07 -17.71 -16.01
CA ASP A 57 5.12 -17.22 -15.15
C ASP A 57 4.48 -16.26 -14.12
N PRO A 58 4.50 -16.57 -12.80
CA PRO A 58 3.81 -15.74 -11.83
C PRO A 58 4.58 -14.45 -11.53
N THR A 59 5.52 -14.06 -12.38
CA THR A 59 6.15 -12.75 -12.32
C THR A 59 6.35 -12.24 -13.74
N ALA A 60 5.23 -11.88 -14.39
CA ALA A 60 5.30 -10.80 -15.36
C ALA A 60 5.94 -9.60 -14.64
N ALA A 61 7.23 -9.36 -14.91
CA ALA A 61 7.94 -8.24 -14.35
C ALA A 61 7.12 -6.98 -14.64
N ALA A 62 6.85 -6.19 -13.59
CA ALA A 62 6.08 -4.97 -13.70
C ALA A 62 6.65 -4.13 -14.85
N ASP A 63 5.83 -3.83 -15.86
CA ASP A 63 6.25 -2.98 -16.96
C ASP A 63 6.38 -1.55 -16.43
N PRO A 64 7.60 -0.99 -16.35
CA PRO A 64 7.81 0.31 -15.71
C PRO A 64 7.10 1.45 -16.46
N THR A 65 6.80 1.26 -17.75
CA THR A 65 6.06 2.24 -18.55
C THR A 65 4.56 2.18 -18.22
N ALA A 66 4.00 0.99 -18.01
CA ALA A 66 2.62 0.78 -17.58
C ALA A 66 2.41 1.35 -16.18
N ASP A 67 3.33 1.09 -15.25
CA ASP A 67 3.28 1.63 -13.89
C ASP A 67 3.36 3.16 -13.89
N LYS A 68 4.25 3.75 -14.69
CA LYS A 68 4.33 5.21 -14.83
C LYS A 68 3.05 5.81 -15.40
N LYS A 69 2.43 5.18 -16.39
CA LYS A 69 1.13 5.61 -16.96
C LYS A 69 0.01 5.50 -15.93
N LEU A 70 -0.03 4.40 -15.19
CA LEU A 70 -1.01 4.16 -14.14
C LEU A 70 -0.89 5.21 -13.03
N CYS A 71 0.32 5.51 -12.57
CA CYS A 71 0.56 6.57 -11.59
C CYS A 71 0.26 7.97 -12.12
N THR A 72 0.47 8.23 -13.41
CA THR A 72 0.09 9.50 -14.03
C THR A 72 -1.43 9.68 -14.01
N ALA A 73 -2.18 8.61 -14.33
CA ALA A 73 -3.64 8.63 -14.22
C ALA A 73 -4.11 8.82 -12.78
N ALA A 74 -3.49 8.10 -11.83
CA ALA A 74 -3.76 8.25 -10.41
C ALA A 74 -3.47 9.67 -9.90
N LYS A 75 -2.40 10.30 -10.38
CA LYS A 75 -2.05 11.69 -10.04
C LYS A 75 -3.13 12.66 -10.50
N LYS A 76 -3.63 12.51 -11.73
CA LYS A 76 -4.73 13.32 -12.23
C LYS A 76 -5.98 13.18 -11.36
N ILE A 77 -6.33 11.95 -10.97
CA ILE A 77 -7.45 11.68 -10.07
C ILE A 77 -7.23 12.37 -8.70
N ALA A 78 -6.03 12.26 -8.13
CA ALA A 78 -5.71 12.89 -6.85
C ALA A 78 -5.78 14.42 -6.92
N ASP A 79 -5.22 15.03 -7.97
CA ASP A 79 -5.21 16.48 -8.17
C ASP A 79 -6.65 17.02 -8.36
N GLU A 80 -7.48 16.31 -9.13
CA GLU A 80 -8.92 16.64 -9.29
C GLU A 80 -9.69 16.51 -7.97
N THR A 81 -9.46 15.43 -7.24
CA THR A 81 -10.07 15.19 -5.92
C THR A 81 -9.70 16.32 -4.95
N LYS A 82 -8.42 16.67 -4.87
CA LYS A 82 -7.93 17.77 -4.02
C LYS A 82 -8.54 19.11 -4.39
N ALA A 83 -8.68 19.41 -5.68
CA ALA A 83 -9.31 20.64 -6.14
C ALA A 83 -10.78 20.72 -5.66
N GLU A 84 -11.54 19.63 -5.78
CA GLU A 84 -12.92 19.56 -5.29
C GLU A 84 -13.01 19.66 -3.76
N VAL A 85 -12.08 19.04 -3.03
CA VAL A 85 -12.00 19.17 -1.55
C VAL A 85 -11.70 20.60 -1.13
N VAL A 86 -10.72 21.27 -1.74
CA VAL A 86 -10.41 22.68 -1.46
C VAL A 86 -11.60 23.58 -1.79
N LYS A 87 -12.23 23.34 -2.94
CA LYS A 87 -13.45 24.07 -3.34
C LYS A 87 -14.59 23.87 -2.35
N ALA A 88 -14.79 22.66 -1.86
CA ALA A 88 -15.79 22.37 -0.82
C ALA A 88 -15.50 23.14 0.47
N ALA A 89 -14.25 23.06 0.96
CA ALA A 89 -13.83 23.73 2.19
C ALA A 89 -13.95 25.26 2.12
N THR A 90 -13.80 25.85 0.92
CA THR A 90 -13.88 27.30 0.70
C THR A 90 -15.28 27.81 0.37
N SER A 91 -16.27 26.92 0.15
CA SER A 91 -17.61 27.28 -0.30
C SER A 91 -18.53 27.91 0.78
N GLY A 92 -18.14 27.84 2.05
CA GLY A 92 -18.90 28.37 3.19
C GLY A 92 -20.16 27.58 3.58
N GLY A 93 -20.44 26.47 2.88
CA GLY A 93 -21.50 25.52 3.23
C GLY A 93 -20.96 24.24 3.87
N ASP A 94 -21.84 23.26 4.08
CA ASP A 94 -21.44 21.93 4.55
C ASP A 94 -20.54 21.26 3.49
N PRO A 95 -19.26 20.93 3.81
CA PRO A 95 -18.33 20.36 2.84
C PRO A 95 -18.56 18.86 2.62
N ASN A 96 -19.31 18.21 3.51
CA ASN A 96 -19.49 16.76 3.54
C ASN A 96 -20.01 16.14 2.23
N PRO A 97 -21.05 16.67 1.53
CA PRO A 97 -21.50 16.10 0.26
C PRO A 97 -20.44 16.18 -0.85
N ALA A 98 -19.64 17.25 -0.88
CA ALA A 98 -18.58 17.42 -1.85
C ALA A 98 -17.38 16.53 -1.53
N LEU A 99 -17.01 16.40 -0.25
CA LEU A 99 -16.02 15.42 0.22
C LEU A 99 -16.43 14.00 -0.16
N LYS A 100 -17.68 13.61 0.13
CA LYS A 100 -18.24 12.30 -0.22
C LYS A 100 -18.13 12.02 -1.71
N LYS A 101 -18.47 13.00 -2.55
CA LYS A 101 -18.32 12.90 -4.00
C LYS A 101 -16.86 12.72 -4.39
N ALA A 102 -15.96 13.55 -3.88
CA ALA A 102 -14.54 13.53 -4.19
C ALA A 102 -13.90 12.15 -3.85
N TYR A 103 -14.14 11.61 -2.66
CA TYR A 103 -13.64 10.28 -2.28
C TYR A 103 -14.29 9.15 -3.09
N THR A 104 -15.56 9.28 -3.48
CA THR A 104 -16.23 8.29 -4.36
C THR A 104 -15.62 8.29 -5.75
N GLU A 105 -15.37 9.47 -6.31
CA GLU A 105 -14.73 9.62 -7.63
C GLU A 105 -13.28 9.13 -7.59
N MET A 106 -12.54 9.39 -6.51
CA MET A 106 -11.21 8.84 -6.30
C MET A 106 -11.22 7.31 -6.27
N ALA A 107 -12.09 6.71 -5.44
CA ALA A 107 -12.23 5.27 -5.34
C ALA A 107 -12.57 4.62 -6.69
N THR A 108 -13.53 5.22 -7.40
CA THR A 108 -13.98 4.73 -8.71
C THR A 108 -12.90 4.90 -9.78
N GLY A 109 -12.22 6.05 -9.80
CA GLY A 109 -11.16 6.36 -10.74
C GLY A 109 -9.97 5.42 -10.58
N LEU A 110 -9.55 5.18 -9.34
CA LEU A 110 -8.46 4.24 -9.03
C LEU A 110 -8.85 2.81 -9.37
N ALA A 111 -10.06 2.36 -9.01
CA ALA A 111 -10.55 1.03 -9.38
C ALA A 111 -10.53 0.83 -10.90
N LYS A 112 -11.02 1.81 -11.68
CA LYS A 112 -10.98 1.77 -13.15
C LYS A 112 -9.56 1.78 -13.71
N ALA A 113 -8.66 2.58 -13.14
CA ALA A 113 -7.28 2.66 -13.59
C ALA A 113 -6.53 1.33 -13.36
N THR A 114 -6.81 0.67 -12.24
CA THR A 114 -6.22 -0.64 -11.91
C THR A 114 -6.92 -1.82 -12.59
N ALA A 115 -8.16 -1.65 -13.07
CA ALA A 115 -8.91 -2.69 -13.75
C ALA A 115 -8.23 -3.05 -15.09
N GLY A 116 -7.73 -4.28 -15.19
CA GLY A 116 -7.00 -4.74 -16.38
C GLY A 116 -5.55 -4.26 -16.47
N SER A 117 -5.04 -3.56 -15.45
CA SER A 117 -3.59 -3.34 -15.33
C SER A 117 -2.90 -4.66 -14.97
N PRO A 118 -1.71 -4.94 -15.52
CA PRO A 118 -0.90 -6.08 -15.09
C PRO A 118 -0.62 -5.98 -13.58
N ALA A 119 -0.47 -7.13 -12.93
CA ALA A 119 -0.16 -7.16 -11.50
C ALA A 119 1.20 -6.50 -11.24
N SER A 120 1.19 -5.37 -10.52
CA SER A 120 2.38 -4.63 -10.13
C SER A 120 2.22 -4.04 -8.72
N GLU A 121 3.35 -3.68 -8.08
CA GLU A 121 3.32 -3.02 -6.76
C GLU A 121 2.47 -1.74 -6.81
N VAL A 122 2.55 -1.00 -7.92
CA VAL A 122 1.75 0.21 -8.17
C VAL A 122 0.26 -0.12 -8.27
N ALA A 123 -0.11 -1.09 -9.10
CA ALA A 123 -1.52 -1.46 -9.27
C ALA A 123 -2.13 -1.96 -7.95
N THR A 124 -1.40 -2.77 -7.19
CA THR A 124 -1.83 -3.24 -5.87
C THR A 124 -1.98 -2.10 -4.87
N ALA A 125 -1.01 -1.19 -4.78
CA ALA A 125 -1.06 -0.08 -3.83
C ALA A 125 -2.20 0.91 -4.15
N LEU A 126 -2.39 1.24 -5.43
CA LEU A 126 -3.47 2.12 -5.89
C LEU A 126 -4.86 1.49 -5.69
N ALA A 127 -5.00 0.18 -5.94
CA ALA A 127 -6.24 -0.53 -5.68
C ALA A 127 -6.59 -0.54 -4.19
N ALA A 128 -5.60 -0.84 -3.33
CA ALA A 128 -5.79 -0.81 -1.87
C ALA A 128 -6.19 0.58 -1.38
N PHE A 129 -5.53 1.63 -1.87
CA PHE A 129 -5.89 3.00 -1.55
C PHE A 129 -7.29 3.38 -2.06
N GLY A 130 -7.67 2.97 -3.27
CA GLY A 130 -9.01 3.16 -3.81
C GLY A 130 -10.11 2.51 -2.95
N VAL A 131 -9.85 1.33 -2.39
CA VAL A 131 -10.76 0.68 -1.43
C VAL A 131 -10.87 1.49 -0.14
N ALA A 132 -9.75 1.94 0.43
CA ALA A 132 -9.75 2.77 1.64
C ALA A 132 -10.50 4.09 1.41
N ALA A 133 -10.32 4.73 0.26
CA ALA A 133 -11.06 5.92 -0.15
C ALA A 133 -12.57 5.69 -0.23
N GLY A 134 -13.00 4.55 -0.77
CA GLY A 134 -14.41 4.18 -0.82
C GLY A 134 -15.01 3.98 0.58
N ARG A 135 -14.22 3.48 1.54
CA ARG A 135 -14.63 3.40 2.95
C ARG A 135 -14.79 4.78 3.58
N VAL A 136 -13.90 5.73 3.28
CA VAL A 136 -14.05 7.12 3.72
C VAL A 136 -15.32 7.73 3.15
N ALA A 137 -15.57 7.56 1.84
CA ALA A 137 -16.77 8.10 1.16
C ALA A 137 -18.10 7.57 1.72
N THR A 138 -18.10 6.38 2.31
CA THR A 138 -19.31 5.73 2.83
C THR A 138 -19.43 5.82 4.35
N ALA A 139 -18.43 6.38 5.03
CA ALA A 139 -18.44 6.52 6.47
C ALA A 139 -19.46 7.59 6.93
N PRO A 140 -20.09 7.38 8.10
CA PRO A 140 -20.93 8.41 8.72
C PRO A 140 -20.11 9.61 9.20
N ASP A 141 -18.87 9.36 9.64
CA ASP A 141 -17.87 10.36 10.00
C ASP A 141 -16.67 10.18 9.08
N MET A 142 -16.58 11.05 8.06
CA MET A 142 -15.57 10.95 7.01
C MET A 142 -14.19 11.38 7.51
N GLU A 143 -14.13 12.36 8.41
CA GLU A 143 -12.88 12.88 8.95
C GLU A 143 -12.21 11.79 9.81
N ALA A 144 -12.97 11.20 10.74
CA ALA A 144 -12.49 10.07 11.53
C ALA A 144 -12.14 8.84 10.68
N ALA A 145 -12.80 8.64 9.53
CA ALA A 145 -12.47 7.56 8.60
C ALA A 145 -11.16 7.81 7.84
N ALA A 146 -10.89 9.05 7.43
CA ALA A 146 -9.65 9.44 6.77
C ALA A 146 -8.44 9.40 7.73
N ASP A 147 -8.65 9.63 9.01
CA ASP A 147 -7.62 9.52 10.05
C ASP A 147 -7.30 8.08 10.46
N ARG A 148 -8.04 7.08 9.94
CA ARG A 148 -7.76 5.68 10.28
C ARG A 148 -6.37 5.26 9.76
N PRO A 149 -5.63 4.44 10.52
CA PRO A 149 -4.31 3.95 10.12
C PRO A 149 -4.28 3.27 8.75
N GLU A 150 -5.37 2.60 8.37
CA GLU A 150 -5.50 1.95 7.07
C GLU A 150 -5.44 2.94 5.91
N PHE A 151 -6.18 4.06 6.00
CA PHE A 151 -6.23 5.06 4.94
C PHE A 151 -4.84 5.70 4.75
N GLN A 152 -4.21 6.09 5.86
CA GLN A 152 -2.86 6.66 5.86
C GLN A 152 -1.79 5.69 5.34
N LYS A 153 -1.88 4.41 5.72
CA LYS A 153 -0.94 3.39 5.25
C LYS A 153 -1.09 3.15 3.75
N THR A 154 -2.31 3.00 3.26
CA THR A 154 -2.56 2.72 1.84
C THR A 154 -2.22 3.92 0.95
N SER A 155 -2.48 5.15 1.41
CA SER A 155 -2.06 6.38 0.71
C SER A 155 -0.54 6.47 0.62
N ALA A 156 0.18 6.21 1.72
CA ALA A 156 1.64 6.24 1.75
C ALA A 156 2.27 5.16 0.87
N MET A 157 1.68 3.95 0.85
CA MET A 157 2.10 2.88 -0.06
C MET A 157 1.92 3.29 -1.51
N ALA A 158 0.78 3.87 -1.86
CA ALA A 158 0.51 4.34 -3.22
C ALA A 158 1.46 5.47 -3.65
N ASN A 159 1.70 6.45 -2.77
CA ASN A 159 2.69 7.52 -3.00
C ASN A 159 4.09 6.95 -3.24
N THR A 160 4.52 6.01 -2.39
CA THR A 160 5.84 5.38 -2.49
C THR A 160 6.00 4.58 -3.78
N ALA A 161 5.00 3.75 -4.12
CA ALA A 161 5.02 2.96 -5.34
C ALA A 161 5.07 3.87 -6.58
N CYS A 162 4.27 4.93 -6.61
CA CYS A 162 4.27 5.87 -7.73
C CYS A 162 5.55 6.68 -7.85
N LYS A 163 6.16 7.04 -6.73
CA LYS A 163 7.47 7.69 -6.72
C LYS A 163 8.56 6.78 -7.30
N LYS A 164 8.54 5.48 -6.99
CA LYS A 164 9.43 4.48 -7.61
C LYS A 164 9.24 4.39 -9.13
N ALA A 165 8.00 4.54 -9.61
CA ALA A 165 7.66 4.61 -11.03
C ALA A 165 7.99 5.98 -11.69
N GLY A 166 8.57 6.92 -10.94
CA GLY A 166 8.99 8.23 -11.43
C GLY A 166 7.86 9.26 -11.52
N VAL A 167 6.75 9.05 -10.79
CA VAL A 167 5.64 10.01 -10.68
C VAL A 167 5.54 10.47 -9.24
N ASP A 168 5.76 11.77 -9.01
CA ASP A 168 5.54 12.37 -7.70
C ASP A 168 4.05 12.69 -7.50
N ILE A 169 3.45 11.93 -6.61
CA ILE A 169 2.06 12.06 -6.21
C ILE A 169 1.99 12.18 -4.70
N ASN A 170 1.10 13.02 -4.25
CA ASN A 170 0.69 13.09 -2.87
C ASN A 170 -0.82 12.92 -2.90
N PHE A 171 -1.32 11.80 -2.42
CA PHE A 171 -2.72 11.69 -2.04
C PHE A 171 -3.02 12.58 -0.84
#